data_AF-A0A9E5WFM6-F1
#
_entry.id   AF-A0A9E5WFM6-F1
#
_cell.length_a   1.000
_cell.length_b   1.000
_cell.length_c   1.000
_cell.angle_alpha   90.00
_cell.angle_beta   90.00
_cell.angle_gamma   90.00
#
_symmetry.space_group_name_H-M   'P 1'
#
loop_
_entity.id
_entity.type
_entity.pdbx_description
1 polymer ?
#
loop_
_entity_poly.entity_id
_entity_poly.type
_entity_poly.pdbx_seq_one_letter_code
_entity_poly.pdbx_strand_id
1 'polypeptide(L)'
;MSNRVRLVALFVVVTLVASCGLPRSGPNKREIYSSSVQRQGDAFIVTVNDRVVKYTSVAPVIDFSAKFKRAGKIGSDIIRPGDVLGLTIWENVSDGLLAGVGQSASSLQQIQVDATGSIFVPYAGRIKAAGNTPDQLRVIITKKLDAQTPDPQVIVKRLAGDGSSVSVMGGVGMQGVYPIQAATRTLTAMLAKAGGVTIEPEVAQIKVTRGNQAGKAWLADLYSNPKSDIALRPGDKIFVQQDRRAFTALGATGTQRRVPFTSQKLSAIEAIAQVGGLNSNLADPTGVFIFRDEPAEIANGLLGRTDLKGSQRFAYVLDLTEPNGMFLGRDFMIRDGDTVYVTEAPFVQWNKTLGVLNRGIATGSSVKTVTGL
;
A
#
# COMPACT_ATOMS: atom_id res chain seq x y z
N MET A 1 -6.55 67.06 24.74
CA MET A 1 -5.32 66.43 24.18
C MET A 1 -4.95 67.14 22.89
N SER A 2 -3.74 67.69 22.79
CA SER A 2 -3.28 68.30 21.54
C SER A 2 -3.19 67.24 20.42
N ASN A 3 -3.33 67.65 19.16
CA ASN A 3 -3.24 66.74 18.00
C ASN A 3 -1.95 65.91 18.01
N ARG A 4 -0.86 66.42 18.60
CA ARG A 4 0.41 65.68 18.75
C ARG A 4 0.30 64.49 19.69
N VAL A 5 -0.43 64.61 20.81
CA VAL A 5 -0.62 63.50 21.76
C VAL A 5 -1.49 62.39 21.17
N ARG A 6 -2.49 62.74 20.34
CA ARG A 6 -3.30 61.76 19.60
C ARG A 6 -2.48 61.02 18.54
N LEU A 7 -1.61 61.73 17.82
CA LEU A 7 -0.72 61.15 16.82
C LEU A 7 0.30 60.19 17.44
N VAL A 8 0.90 60.57 18.57
CA VAL A 8 1.83 59.71 19.31
C VAL A 8 1.12 58.48 19.87
N ALA A 9 -0.08 58.62 20.44
CA ALA A 9 -0.85 57.49 20.94
C ALA A 9 -1.27 56.52 19.82
N LEU A 10 -1.67 57.04 18.65
CA LEU A 10 -2.01 56.21 17.48
C LEU A 10 -0.78 55.49 16.94
N PHE A 11 0.38 56.16 16.88
CA PHE A 11 1.63 55.55 16.47
C PHE A 11 2.05 54.43 17.43
N VAL A 12 1.95 54.65 18.74
CA VAL A 12 2.25 53.65 19.78
C VAL A 12 1.32 52.44 19.67
N VAL A 13 0.01 52.64 19.45
CA VAL A 13 -0.95 51.54 19.26
C VAL A 13 -0.67 50.76 17.98
N VAL A 14 -0.36 51.43 16.87
CA VAL A 14 0.02 50.76 15.61
C VAL A 14 1.30 49.95 15.79
N THR A 15 2.30 50.46 16.53
CA THR A 15 3.53 49.72 16.82
C THR A 15 3.31 48.54 17.79
N LEU A 16 2.41 48.67 18.76
CA LEU A 16 2.08 47.58 19.69
C LEU A 16 1.31 46.46 18.99
N VAL A 17 0.35 46.79 18.12
CA VAL A 17 -0.40 45.82 17.31
C VAL A 17 0.48 45.16 16.24
N ALA A 18 1.49 45.86 15.71
CA ALA A 18 2.49 45.27 14.83
C ALA A 18 3.43 44.28 15.54
N SER A 19 3.62 44.42 16.86
CA SER A 19 4.50 43.54 17.65
C SER A 19 3.83 42.21 18.05
N CYS A 20 2.50 42.21 18.19
CA CYS A 20 1.72 40.98 18.35
C CYS A 20 1.38 40.44 16.96
N GLY A 21 2.19 39.49 16.46
CA GLY A 21 1.97 38.88 15.15
C GLY A 21 0.51 38.48 14.94
N LEU A 22 -0.07 38.87 13.81
CA LEU A 22 -1.47 38.58 13.48
C LEU A 22 -1.73 37.06 13.47
N PRO A 23 -2.95 36.62 13.81
CA PRO A 23 -3.32 35.22 13.73
C PRO A 23 -3.04 34.64 12.34
N ARG A 24 -2.18 33.62 12.31
CA ARG A 24 -1.76 32.93 11.10
C ARG A 24 -1.58 31.44 11.37
N SER A 25 -1.84 30.64 10.35
CA SER A 25 -1.78 29.17 10.44
C SER A 25 -0.34 28.62 10.39
N GLY A 26 0.65 29.43 10.01
CA GLY A 26 2.05 29.02 9.92
C GLY A 26 2.98 30.11 9.37
N PRO A 27 4.24 29.76 9.08
CA PRO A 27 5.25 30.71 8.60
C PRO A 27 4.96 31.20 7.17
N ASN A 28 5.37 32.42 6.86
CA ASN A 28 5.29 32.93 5.48
C ASN A 28 6.51 32.50 4.65
N LYS A 29 6.47 32.72 3.33
CA LYS A 29 7.56 32.40 2.41
C LYS A 29 8.90 32.93 2.91
N ARG A 30 9.00 34.21 3.27
CA ARG A 30 10.26 34.86 3.71
C ARG A 30 10.85 34.21 4.97
N GLU A 31 10.00 33.83 5.93
CA GLU A 31 10.42 33.16 7.16
C GLU A 31 10.94 31.75 6.90
N ILE A 32 10.27 30.99 6.02
CA ILE A 32 10.77 29.68 5.60
C ILE A 32 12.14 29.86 4.95
N TYR A 33 12.29 30.79 3.98
CA TYR A 33 13.58 31.09 3.34
C TYR A 33 14.68 31.53 4.34
N SER A 34 14.30 32.25 5.39
CA SER A 34 15.23 32.66 6.46
C SER A 34 15.73 31.49 7.30
N SER A 35 14.99 30.38 7.34
CA SER A 35 15.33 29.16 8.09
C SER A 35 16.23 28.19 7.31
N SER A 36 16.86 28.65 6.23
CA SER A 36 17.78 27.83 5.43
C SER A 36 19.09 27.55 6.18
N VAL A 37 19.71 26.39 5.91
CA VAL A 37 21.06 26.07 6.43
C VAL A 37 22.09 27.16 6.08
N GLN A 38 21.95 27.80 4.92
CA GLN A 38 22.78 28.94 4.50
C GLN A 38 22.65 30.17 5.41
N ARG A 39 21.56 30.24 6.19
CA ARG A 39 21.24 31.33 7.12
C ARG A 39 21.15 30.82 8.58
N GLN A 40 21.92 29.79 8.92
CA GLN A 40 22.01 29.20 10.26
C GLN A 40 20.74 28.46 10.73
N GLY A 41 19.84 28.09 9.81
CA GLY A 41 18.71 27.20 10.11
C GLY A 41 19.03 25.71 9.89
N ASP A 42 18.03 24.86 10.10
CA ASP A 42 18.20 23.39 10.12
C ASP A 42 17.69 22.67 8.86
N ALA A 43 17.18 23.41 7.86
CA ALA A 43 16.58 22.83 6.66
C ALA A 43 17.19 23.36 5.36
N PHE A 44 17.42 22.48 4.38
CA PHE A 44 17.81 22.86 3.04
C PHE A 44 16.59 23.29 2.24
N ILE A 45 16.66 24.47 1.63
CA ILE A 45 15.56 25.01 0.84
C ILE A 45 15.95 24.91 -0.63
N VAL A 46 15.14 24.21 -1.40
CA VAL A 46 15.48 23.86 -2.78
C VAL A 46 14.28 24.15 -3.67
N THR A 47 14.45 25.03 -4.65
CA THR A 47 13.44 25.24 -5.69
C THR A 47 13.32 23.99 -6.56
N VAL A 48 12.09 23.52 -6.77
CA VAL A 48 11.82 22.36 -7.63
C VAL A 48 12.15 22.73 -9.07
N ASN A 49 12.93 21.87 -9.73
CA ASN A 49 13.27 21.93 -11.14
C ASN A 49 13.45 20.50 -11.68
N ASP A 50 13.74 20.35 -12.97
CA ASP A 50 13.89 19.03 -13.62
C ASP A 50 14.94 18.13 -12.95
N ARG A 51 16.04 18.73 -12.45
CA ARG A 51 17.07 18.00 -11.72
C ARG A 51 16.50 17.44 -10.42
N VAL A 52 15.85 18.27 -9.61
CA VAL A 52 15.23 17.86 -8.35
C VAL A 52 14.24 16.73 -8.60
N VAL A 53 13.31 16.92 -9.54
CA VAL A 53 12.31 15.92 -9.92
C VAL A 53 12.98 14.58 -10.26
N LYS A 54 14.03 14.59 -11.07
CA LYS A 54 14.77 13.36 -11.43
C LYS A 54 15.34 12.62 -10.22
N TYR A 55 15.87 13.32 -9.22
CA TYR A 55 16.41 12.72 -8.00
C TYR A 55 15.32 12.32 -7.00
N THR A 56 14.20 13.06 -6.96
CA THR A 56 13.14 12.85 -5.96
C THR A 56 12.07 11.85 -6.40
N SER A 57 11.91 11.59 -7.70
CA SER A 57 10.84 10.75 -8.26
C SER A 57 11.12 9.23 -8.19
N VAL A 58 12.06 8.79 -7.35
CA VAL A 58 12.32 7.36 -7.09
C VAL A 58 11.23 6.80 -6.17
N ALA A 59 10.10 6.41 -6.74
CA ALA A 59 9.16 5.54 -6.04
C ALA A 59 9.72 4.11 -6.05
N PRO A 60 9.81 3.40 -4.92
CA PRO A 60 10.24 2.01 -4.92
C PRO A 60 9.26 1.18 -5.76
N VAL A 61 9.78 0.47 -6.76
CA VAL A 61 8.99 -0.50 -7.53
C VAL A 61 8.69 -1.67 -6.58
N ILE A 62 7.44 -1.77 -6.16
CA ILE A 62 6.96 -2.87 -5.31
C ILE A 62 6.47 -3.98 -6.23
N ASP A 63 7.30 -5.01 -6.41
CA ASP A 63 6.97 -6.15 -7.26
C ASP A 63 7.56 -7.45 -6.68
N PHE A 64 6.99 -8.58 -7.09
CA PHE A 64 7.51 -9.88 -6.74
C PHE A 64 8.92 -10.10 -7.27
N SER A 65 9.78 -10.70 -6.46
CA SER A 65 11.15 -11.02 -6.87
C SER A 65 11.17 -12.00 -8.05
N ALA A 66 12.28 -12.01 -8.80
CA ALA A 66 12.45 -12.92 -9.93
C ALA A 66 12.25 -14.40 -9.54
N LYS A 67 12.57 -14.78 -8.30
CA LYS A 67 12.35 -16.14 -7.79
C LYS A 67 10.87 -16.50 -7.68
N PHE A 68 10.01 -15.56 -7.26
CA PHE A 68 8.56 -15.76 -7.26
C PHE A 68 8.02 -15.87 -8.70
N LYS A 69 8.46 -14.99 -9.60
CA LYS A 69 7.98 -14.93 -10.99
C LYS A 69 8.42 -16.11 -11.86
N ARG A 70 9.63 -16.62 -11.65
CA ARG A 70 10.16 -17.79 -12.39
C ARG A 70 9.67 -19.13 -11.83
N ALA A 71 8.95 -19.13 -10.72
CA ALA A 71 8.39 -20.35 -10.17
C ALA A 71 7.35 -20.92 -11.14
N GLY A 72 7.64 -22.08 -11.74
CA GLY A 72 6.70 -22.76 -12.63
C GLY A 72 5.38 -23.12 -11.92
N LYS A 73 4.32 -23.37 -12.67
CA LYS A 73 3.07 -23.91 -12.11
C LYS A 73 3.34 -25.34 -11.63
N ILE A 74 2.98 -25.67 -10.39
CA ILE A 74 3.09 -27.06 -9.91
C ILE A 74 2.03 -27.89 -10.66
N GLY A 75 2.34 -29.15 -11.00
CA GLY A 75 1.32 -30.15 -11.28
C GLY A 75 0.35 -30.23 -10.10
N SER A 76 -0.93 -29.95 -10.34
CA SER A 76 -1.97 -29.85 -9.30
C SER A 76 -2.42 -31.21 -8.75
N ASP A 77 -1.92 -32.27 -9.36
CA ASP A 77 -2.27 -33.66 -9.15
C ASP A 77 -1.23 -34.43 -8.32
N ILE A 78 -0.01 -33.90 -8.14
CA ILE A 78 0.99 -34.54 -7.29
C ILE A 78 0.48 -34.60 -5.84
N ILE A 79 0.37 -35.82 -5.32
CA ILE A 79 -0.09 -36.12 -3.98
C ILE A 79 1.00 -35.72 -2.97
N ARG A 80 0.60 -35.10 -1.86
CA ARG A 80 1.46 -34.65 -0.76
C ARG A 80 1.00 -35.20 0.59
N PRO A 81 1.90 -35.27 1.60
CA PRO A 81 1.50 -35.52 2.98
C PRO A 81 0.38 -34.56 3.42
N GLY A 82 -0.65 -35.08 4.10
CA GLY A 82 -1.82 -34.34 4.53
C GLY A 82 -2.95 -34.22 3.50
N ASP A 83 -2.73 -34.60 2.23
CA ASP A 83 -3.81 -34.71 1.25
C ASP A 83 -4.79 -35.83 1.62
N VAL A 84 -6.06 -35.70 1.21
CA VAL A 84 -7.07 -36.75 1.35
C VAL A 84 -7.32 -37.35 -0.02
N LEU A 85 -7.31 -38.68 -0.09
CA LEU A 85 -7.56 -39.43 -1.31
C LEU A 85 -8.89 -40.17 -1.19
N GLY A 86 -9.75 -40.00 -2.18
CA GLY A 86 -10.92 -40.86 -2.41
C GLY A 86 -10.50 -42.08 -3.22
N LEU A 87 -10.64 -43.26 -2.63
CA LEU A 87 -10.31 -44.54 -3.25
C LEU A 87 -11.57 -45.37 -3.46
N THR A 88 -11.75 -45.87 -4.68
CA THR A 88 -12.77 -46.87 -5.01
C THR A 88 -12.12 -48.00 -5.78
N ILE A 89 -12.37 -49.24 -5.34
CA ILE A 89 -11.80 -50.44 -5.92
C ILE A 89 -12.96 -51.33 -6.36
N TRP A 90 -12.95 -51.75 -7.62
CA TRP A 90 -13.86 -52.74 -8.16
C TRP A 90 -13.14 -54.07 -8.29
N GLU A 91 -13.86 -55.13 -7.94
CA GLU A 91 -13.38 -56.51 -7.97
C GLU A 91 -14.27 -57.31 -8.91
N ASN A 92 -13.65 -58.12 -9.78
CA ASN A 92 -14.38 -58.95 -10.74
C ASN A 92 -14.58 -60.37 -10.18
N VAL A 93 -15.17 -60.46 -8.98
CA VAL A 93 -15.45 -61.73 -8.28
C VAL A 93 -16.84 -61.69 -7.62
N SER A 94 -17.43 -62.87 -7.40
CA SER A 94 -18.75 -63.00 -6.78
C SER A 94 -18.76 -62.73 -5.27
N ASP A 95 -17.61 -62.89 -4.60
CA ASP A 95 -17.40 -62.58 -3.19
C ASP A 95 -16.14 -61.73 -3.06
N GLY A 96 -16.32 -60.41 -2.93
CA GLY A 96 -15.25 -59.42 -2.94
C GLY A 96 -14.52 -59.31 -1.61
N LEU A 97 -13.21 -59.03 -1.64
CA LEU A 97 -12.41 -58.82 -0.43
C LEU A 97 -12.66 -57.44 0.21
N LEU A 98 -13.04 -56.46 -0.62
CA LEU A 98 -13.16 -55.04 -0.29
C LEU A 98 -14.59 -54.52 -0.53
N ALA A 99 -15.32 -55.11 -1.46
CA ALA A 99 -16.72 -54.82 -1.70
C ALA A 99 -17.62 -55.53 -0.65
N GLY A 100 -18.76 -54.93 -0.31
CA GLY A 100 -19.74 -55.59 0.56
C GLY A 100 -20.37 -56.81 -0.14
N VAL A 101 -20.95 -57.73 0.64
CA VAL A 101 -21.59 -58.94 0.10
C VAL A 101 -22.63 -58.56 -0.98
N GLY A 102 -22.46 -59.10 -2.20
CA GLY A 102 -23.31 -58.81 -3.36
C GLY A 102 -23.00 -57.49 -4.09
N GLN A 103 -21.90 -56.81 -3.74
CA GLN A 103 -21.41 -55.62 -4.44
C GLN A 103 -20.11 -55.95 -5.18
N SER A 104 -19.88 -55.31 -6.32
CA SER A 104 -18.62 -55.42 -7.08
C SER A 104 -17.67 -54.25 -6.84
N ALA A 105 -18.07 -53.28 -6.01
CA ALA A 105 -17.32 -52.06 -5.73
C ALA A 105 -17.20 -51.82 -4.22
N SER A 106 -16.01 -51.41 -3.77
CA SER A 106 -15.82 -50.90 -2.42
C SER A 106 -16.60 -49.60 -2.22
N SER A 107 -17.04 -49.32 -0.99
CA SER A 107 -17.47 -47.96 -0.64
C SER A 107 -16.31 -46.98 -0.89
N LEU A 108 -16.62 -45.75 -1.33
CA LEU A 108 -15.61 -44.70 -1.47
C LEU A 108 -14.96 -44.43 -0.10
N GLN A 109 -13.69 -44.79 0.06
CA GLN A 109 -12.93 -44.53 1.27
C GLN A 109 -12.15 -43.23 1.14
N GLN A 110 -12.24 -42.35 2.14
CA GLN A 110 -11.41 -41.17 2.25
C GLN A 110 -10.22 -41.49 3.14
N ILE A 111 -9.02 -41.55 2.55
CA ILE A 111 -7.79 -41.92 3.23
C ILE A 111 -6.84 -40.73 3.21
N GLN A 112 -6.43 -40.26 4.37
CA GLN A 112 -5.44 -39.19 4.48
C GLN A 112 -4.03 -39.74 4.28
N VAL A 113 -3.22 -39.03 3.51
CA VAL A 113 -1.79 -39.30 3.35
C VAL A 113 -1.07 -38.91 4.62
N ASP A 114 -0.40 -39.86 5.27
CA ASP A 114 0.29 -39.61 6.54
C ASP A 114 1.55 -38.73 6.38
N ALA A 115 2.16 -38.37 7.52
CA ALA A 115 3.37 -37.54 7.57
C ALA A 115 4.58 -38.16 6.83
N THR A 116 4.63 -39.49 6.70
CA THR A 116 5.67 -40.17 5.91
C THR A 116 5.36 -40.16 4.41
N GLY A 117 4.20 -39.65 4.01
CA GLY A 117 3.72 -39.62 2.64
C GLY A 117 3.13 -40.95 2.16
N SER A 118 2.63 -41.79 3.08
CA SER A 118 2.08 -43.10 2.76
C SER A 118 0.58 -43.18 3.05
N ILE A 119 -0.07 -44.17 2.46
CA ILE A 119 -1.43 -44.60 2.79
C ILE A 119 -1.44 -46.10 3.11
N PHE A 120 -2.45 -46.57 3.83
CA PHE A 120 -2.73 -47.99 4.00
C PHE A 120 -3.93 -48.38 3.15
N VAL A 121 -3.77 -49.42 2.34
CA VAL A 121 -4.85 -50.01 1.55
C VAL A 121 -4.98 -51.47 1.99
N PRO A 122 -6.16 -51.94 2.44
CA PRO A 122 -6.33 -53.33 2.86
C PRO A 122 -5.89 -54.29 1.74
N TYR A 123 -5.26 -55.39 2.12
CA TYR A 123 -4.65 -56.42 1.23
C TYR A 123 -3.47 -55.95 0.36
N ALA A 124 -3.34 -54.66 0.04
CA ALA A 124 -2.16 -54.09 -0.62
C ALA A 124 -1.11 -53.49 0.35
N GLY A 125 -1.46 -53.38 1.63
CA GLY A 125 -0.60 -52.89 2.70
C GLY A 125 -0.27 -51.40 2.60
N ARG A 126 0.93 -51.03 3.07
CA ARG A 126 1.41 -49.64 3.06
C ARG A 126 1.96 -49.26 1.68
N ILE A 127 1.55 -48.11 1.17
CA ILE A 127 1.89 -47.63 -0.19
C ILE A 127 2.36 -46.18 -0.10
N LYS A 128 3.48 -45.86 -0.75
CA LYS A 128 3.97 -44.49 -0.87
C LYS A 128 3.08 -43.72 -1.85
N ALA A 129 2.26 -42.80 -1.32
CA ALA A 129 1.36 -41.98 -2.13
C ALA A 129 2.02 -40.65 -2.53
N ALA A 130 2.75 -40.02 -1.60
CA ALA A 130 3.37 -38.72 -1.84
C ALA A 130 4.42 -38.78 -2.94
N GLY A 131 4.35 -37.82 -3.87
CA GLY A 131 5.21 -37.74 -5.05
C GLY A 131 4.62 -38.38 -6.32
N ASN A 132 3.53 -39.16 -6.19
CA ASN A 132 2.80 -39.72 -7.32
C ASN A 132 1.60 -38.84 -7.73
N THR A 133 1.20 -38.91 -8.98
CA THR A 133 -0.13 -38.47 -9.44
C THR A 133 -1.20 -39.50 -9.06
N PRO A 134 -2.50 -39.18 -9.10
CA PRO A 134 -3.55 -40.15 -8.82
C PRO A 134 -3.53 -41.34 -9.79
N ASP A 135 -3.15 -41.10 -11.04
CA ASP A 135 -3.02 -42.15 -12.05
C ASP A 135 -1.80 -43.07 -11.79
N GLN A 136 -0.66 -42.50 -11.41
CA GLN A 136 0.50 -43.29 -10.99
C GLN A 136 0.18 -44.14 -9.75
N LEU A 137 -0.49 -43.54 -8.76
CA LEU A 137 -0.89 -44.26 -7.56
C LEU A 137 -1.93 -45.35 -7.86
N ARG A 138 -2.86 -45.11 -8.78
CA ARG A 138 -3.80 -46.13 -9.29
C ARG A 138 -3.05 -47.35 -9.80
N VAL A 139 -2.08 -47.17 -10.69
CA VAL A 139 -1.28 -48.28 -11.26
C VAL A 139 -0.54 -49.05 -10.15
N ILE A 140 0.03 -48.34 -9.17
CA ILE A 140 0.72 -48.96 -8.02
C ILE A 140 -0.24 -49.80 -7.18
N ILE A 141 -1.44 -49.29 -6.89
CA ILE A 141 -2.44 -50.01 -6.09
C ILE A 141 -2.94 -51.24 -6.85
N THR A 142 -3.31 -51.11 -8.13
CA THR A 142 -3.74 -52.22 -8.98
C THR A 142 -2.71 -53.35 -8.95
N LYS A 143 -1.44 -53.05 -9.23
CA LYS A 143 -0.36 -54.05 -9.23
C LYS A 143 -0.19 -54.77 -7.89
N LYS A 144 -0.43 -54.09 -6.77
CA LYS A 144 -0.33 -54.70 -5.44
C LYS A 144 -1.55 -55.57 -5.09
N LEU A 145 -2.72 -55.25 -5.64
CA LEU A 145 -3.94 -56.01 -5.44
C LEU A 145 -4.06 -57.20 -6.39
N ASP A 146 -3.34 -57.23 -7.51
CA ASP A 146 -3.33 -58.34 -8.47
C ASP A 146 -3.01 -59.70 -7.81
N ALA A 147 -2.22 -59.70 -6.73
CA ALA A 147 -1.89 -60.91 -5.98
C ALA A 147 -3.03 -61.43 -5.08
N GLN A 148 -4.11 -60.65 -4.93
CA GLN A 148 -5.19 -60.89 -3.98
C GLN A 148 -6.53 -61.06 -4.67
N THR A 149 -6.78 -60.35 -5.78
CA THR A 149 -8.02 -60.45 -6.56
C THR A 149 -7.72 -60.34 -8.06
N PRO A 150 -8.43 -61.08 -8.94
CA PRO A 150 -8.24 -60.97 -10.39
C PRO A 150 -8.73 -59.63 -10.94
N ASP A 151 -7.91 -59.01 -11.79
CA ASP A 151 -8.22 -57.79 -12.56
C ASP A 151 -8.86 -56.64 -11.74
N PRO A 152 -8.22 -56.18 -10.63
CA PRO A 152 -8.75 -55.12 -9.79
C PRO A 152 -8.75 -53.77 -10.54
N GLN A 153 -9.92 -53.16 -10.66
CA GLN A 153 -10.04 -51.82 -11.23
C GLN A 153 -10.03 -50.78 -10.12
N VAL A 154 -9.08 -49.84 -10.17
CA VAL A 154 -8.88 -48.86 -9.09
C VAL A 154 -9.14 -47.45 -9.63
N ILE A 155 -9.84 -46.63 -8.86
CA ILE A 155 -9.94 -45.19 -9.08
C ILE A 155 -9.39 -44.46 -7.86
N VAL A 156 -8.46 -43.56 -8.11
CA VAL A 156 -7.90 -42.65 -7.11
C VAL A 156 -8.30 -41.22 -7.47
N LYS A 157 -8.96 -40.53 -6.54
CA LYS A 157 -9.29 -39.11 -6.65
C LYS A 157 -8.58 -38.35 -5.53
N ARG A 158 -7.82 -37.31 -5.86
CA ARG A 158 -7.32 -36.38 -4.86
C ARG A 158 -8.45 -35.43 -4.46
N LEU A 159 -8.88 -35.51 -3.21
CA LEU A 159 -9.84 -34.58 -2.64
C LEU A 159 -9.10 -33.32 -2.16
N ALA A 160 -9.80 -32.19 -2.11
CA ALA A 160 -9.24 -30.96 -1.55
C ALA A 160 -8.79 -31.23 -0.11
N GLY A 161 -7.49 -31.09 0.17
CA GLY A 161 -6.90 -31.33 1.49
C GLY A 161 -5.78 -30.36 1.83
N ASP A 162 -5.26 -30.49 3.04
CA ASP A 162 -4.33 -29.55 3.67
C ASP A 162 -2.89 -29.62 3.11
N GLY A 163 -2.52 -30.74 2.48
CA GLY A 163 -1.17 -30.98 1.97
C GLY A 163 -0.74 -30.04 0.83
N SER A 164 -1.67 -29.31 0.23
CA SER A 164 -1.39 -28.31 -0.79
C SER A 164 -2.30 -27.10 -0.69
N SER A 165 -2.40 -26.48 0.48
CA SER A 165 -3.21 -25.29 0.71
C SER A 165 -2.37 -24.00 0.86
N VAL A 166 -3.05 -22.86 0.75
CA VAL A 166 -2.53 -21.52 1.07
C VAL A 166 -3.47 -20.85 2.06
N SER A 167 -2.97 -19.88 2.83
CA SER A 167 -3.80 -19.04 3.68
C SER A 167 -4.04 -17.69 3.01
N VAL A 168 -5.29 -17.26 2.89
CA VAL A 168 -5.67 -15.95 2.34
C VAL A 168 -6.35 -15.13 3.42
N MET A 169 -5.85 -13.93 3.70
CA MET A 169 -6.32 -13.05 4.77
C MET A 169 -6.25 -11.56 4.37
N GLY A 170 -6.94 -10.71 5.12
CA GLY A 170 -6.97 -9.26 4.92
C GLY A 170 -8.16 -8.80 4.07
N GLY A 171 -7.93 -7.82 3.18
CA GLY A 171 -8.94 -7.22 2.30
C GLY A 171 -9.38 -8.13 1.15
N VAL A 172 -9.97 -9.28 1.47
CA VAL A 172 -10.55 -10.23 0.51
C VAL A 172 -12.00 -10.54 0.89
N GLY A 173 -12.79 -11.02 -0.07
CA GLY A 173 -14.21 -11.33 0.14
C GLY A 173 -14.43 -12.43 1.18
N MET A 174 -13.60 -13.46 1.16
CA MET A 174 -13.63 -14.56 2.12
C MET A 174 -12.20 -14.91 2.54
N GLN A 175 -11.95 -14.85 3.84
CA GLN A 175 -10.66 -15.24 4.43
C GLN A 175 -10.69 -16.72 4.79
N GLY A 176 -9.54 -17.39 4.70
CA GLY A 176 -9.46 -18.81 5.07
C GLY A 176 -8.28 -19.55 4.45
N VAL A 177 -8.30 -20.86 4.62
CA VAL A 177 -7.34 -21.78 4.03
C VAL A 177 -7.95 -22.36 2.75
N TYR A 178 -7.24 -22.22 1.64
CA TYR A 178 -7.71 -22.61 0.32
C TYR A 178 -6.81 -23.65 -0.31
N PRO A 179 -7.36 -24.75 -0.87
CA PRO A 179 -6.58 -25.75 -1.58
C PRO A 179 -6.08 -25.20 -2.93
N ILE A 180 -4.83 -25.51 -3.26
CA ILE A 180 -4.27 -25.32 -4.60
C ILE A 180 -4.77 -26.45 -5.49
N GLN A 181 -5.55 -26.07 -6.50
CA GLN A 181 -6.12 -26.92 -7.53
C GLN A 181 -5.67 -26.43 -8.91
N ALA A 182 -6.02 -27.17 -9.97
CA ALA A 182 -5.70 -26.79 -11.35
C ALA A 182 -6.16 -25.36 -11.68
N ALA A 183 -7.36 -24.98 -11.21
CA ALA A 183 -7.94 -23.66 -11.42
C ALA A 183 -7.34 -22.56 -10.52
N THR A 184 -6.80 -22.90 -9.35
CA THR A 184 -6.35 -21.93 -8.32
C THR A 184 -4.83 -21.89 -8.15
N ARG A 185 -4.07 -22.39 -9.12
CA ARG A 185 -2.60 -22.50 -9.06
C ARG A 185 -1.84 -21.18 -9.16
N THR A 186 -2.51 -20.07 -9.48
CA THR A 186 -1.91 -18.74 -9.56
C THR A 186 -2.54 -17.81 -8.53
N LEU A 187 -1.83 -16.73 -8.19
CA LEU A 187 -2.25 -15.77 -7.19
C LEU A 187 -3.59 -15.14 -7.55
N THR A 188 -3.74 -14.65 -8.79
CA THR A 188 -4.99 -14.01 -9.24
C THR A 188 -6.18 -14.96 -9.17
N ALA A 189 -6.01 -16.21 -9.63
CA ALA A 189 -7.09 -17.19 -9.60
C ALA A 189 -7.47 -17.61 -8.17
N MET A 190 -6.49 -17.67 -7.26
CA MET A 190 -6.74 -17.92 -5.85
C MET A 190 -7.46 -16.76 -5.17
N LEU A 191 -7.08 -15.51 -5.46
CA LEU A 191 -7.79 -14.33 -4.97
C LEU A 191 -9.24 -14.30 -5.46
N ALA A 192 -9.48 -14.65 -6.72
CA ALA A 192 -10.84 -14.80 -7.26
C ALA A 192 -11.62 -15.91 -6.51
N LYS A 193 -10.99 -17.06 -6.24
CA LYS A 193 -11.60 -18.14 -5.45
C LYS A 193 -11.93 -17.72 -4.01
N ALA A 194 -11.12 -16.84 -3.43
CA ALA A 194 -11.32 -16.24 -2.11
C ALA A 194 -12.36 -15.10 -2.12
N GLY A 195 -13.18 -14.97 -3.17
CA GLY A 195 -14.22 -13.94 -3.25
C GLY A 195 -13.74 -12.58 -3.76
N GLY A 196 -12.53 -12.50 -4.31
CA GLY A 196 -11.95 -11.28 -4.84
C GLY A 196 -11.29 -10.39 -3.77
N VAL A 197 -10.64 -9.31 -4.22
CA VAL A 197 -10.08 -8.28 -3.35
C VAL A 197 -11.13 -7.19 -3.11
N THR A 198 -11.30 -6.76 -1.86
CA THR A 198 -12.32 -5.78 -1.46
C THR A 198 -11.80 -4.34 -1.38
N ILE A 199 -10.51 -4.15 -1.65
CA ILE A 199 -9.82 -2.86 -1.62
C ILE A 199 -9.62 -2.38 -3.06
N GLU A 200 -9.77 -1.07 -3.28
CA GLU A 200 -9.53 -0.46 -4.59
C GLU A 200 -8.14 -0.83 -5.17
N PRO A 201 -8.05 -1.24 -6.45
CA PRO A 201 -6.80 -1.72 -7.05
C PRO A 201 -5.59 -0.78 -6.94
N GLU A 202 -5.84 0.53 -6.95
CA GLU A 202 -4.84 1.59 -6.94
C GLU A 202 -4.13 1.71 -5.58
N VAL A 203 -4.78 1.24 -4.50
CA VAL A 203 -4.26 1.26 -3.12
C VAL A 203 -4.14 -0.13 -2.51
N ALA A 204 -4.58 -1.18 -3.20
CA ALA A 204 -4.47 -2.55 -2.72
C ALA A 204 -3.06 -3.10 -2.94
N GLN A 205 -2.48 -3.63 -1.87
CA GLN A 205 -1.17 -4.29 -1.86
C GLN A 205 -1.33 -5.75 -1.48
N ILE A 206 -0.74 -6.64 -2.26
CA ILE A 206 -0.74 -8.08 -2.00
C ILE A 206 0.65 -8.47 -1.52
N LYS A 207 0.74 -9.01 -0.31
CA LYS A 207 1.95 -9.59 0.25
C LYS A 207 1.84 -11.10 0.25
N VAL A 208 2.83 -11.78 -0.31
CA VAL A 208 2.92 -13.25 -0.27
C VAL A 208 4.16 -13.64 0.53
N THR A 209 3.96 -14.46 1.56
CA THR A 209 5.04 -15.02 2.38
C THR A 209 5.15 -16.51 2.10
N ARG A 210 6.34 -16.96 1.69
CA ARG A 210 6.69 -18.33 1.32
C ARG A 210 7.92 -18.76 2.11
N GLY A 211 7.72 -19.51 3.19
CA GLY A 211 8.79 -19.80 4.15
C GLY A 211 9.46 -18.52 4.64
N ASN A 212 10.77 -18.40 4.47
CA ASN A 212 11.55 -17.20 4.85
C ASN A 212 11.56 -16.10 3.78
N GLN A 213 10.79 -16.26 2.70
CA GLN A 213 10.73 -15.29 1.61
C GLN A 213 9.43 -14.51 1.67
N ALA A 214 9.50 -13.20 1.48
CA ALA A 214 8.32 -12.36 1.29
C ALA A 214 8.45 -11.60 -0.01
N GLY A 215 7.34 -11.45 -0.72
CA GLY A 215 7.21 -10.59 -1.87
C GLY A 215 5.95 -9.75 -1.74
N LYS A 216 5.93 -8.60 -2.40
CA LYS A 216 4.80 -7.68 -2.38
C LYS A 216 4.59 -7.14 -3.79
N ALA A 217 3.34 -6.96 -4.19
CA ALA A 217 2.98 -6.32 -5.45
C ALA A 217 1.71 -5.49 -5.26
N TRP A 218 1.49 -4.50 -6.13
CA TRP A 218 0.22 -3.80 -6.21
C TRP A 218 -0.81 -4.63 -6.97
N LEU A 219 -2.08 -4.51 -6.59
CA LEU A 219 -3.16 -5.22 -7.30
C LEU A 219 -3.30 -4.72 -8.75
N ALA A 220 -3.20 -3.41 -8.97
CA ALA A 220 -3.22 -2.84 -10.31
C ALA A 220 -2.08 -3.39 -11.21
N ASP A 221 -0.90 -3.63 -10.64
CA ASP A 221 0.25 -4.21 -11.37
C ASP A 221 0.03 -5.70 -11.68
N LEU A 222 -0.67 -6.42 -10.78
CA LEU A 222 -1.06 -7.80 -10.98
C LEU A 222 -2.06 -7.95 -12.15
N TYR A 223 -2.99 -7.00 -12.30
CA TYR A 223 -3.97 -7.00 -13.38
C TYR A 223 -3.40 -6.52 -14.72
N SER A 224 -2.51 -5.53 -14.70
CA SER A 224 -1.92 -4.97 -15.93
C SER A 224 -0.77 -5.81 -16.49
N ASN A 225 -0.06 -6.58 -15.66
CA ASN A 225 1.09 -7.37 -16.09
C ASN A 225 0.92 -8.87 -15.75
N PRO A 226 0.63 -9.74 -16.73
CA PRO A 226 0.51 -11.18 -16.50
C PRO A 226 1.76 -11.83 -15.88
N LYS A 227 2.95 -11.24 -16.04
CA LYS A 227 4.20 -11.74 -15.42
C LYS A 227 4.24 -11.55 -13.89
N SER A 228 3.35 -10.73 -13.35
CA SER A 228 3.18 -10.51 -11.92
C SER A 228 2.28 -11.57 -11.27
N ASP A 229 1.54 -12.37 -12.06
CA ASP A 229 0.72 -13.47 -11.54
C ASP A 229 1.58 -14.71 -11.25
N ILE A 230 2.02 -14.79 -9.99
CA ILE A 230 2.94 -15.82 -9.54
C ILE A 230 2.23 -17.17 -9.33
N ALA A 231 2.95 -18.26 -9.58
CA ALA A 231 2.46 -19.58 -9.20
C ALA A 231 2.56 -19.77 -7.68
N LEU A 232 1.49 -20.27 -7.08
CA LEU A 232 1.43 -20.53 -5.64
C LEU A 232 2.18 -21.80 -5.25
N ARG A 233 2.53 -21.90 -3.96
CA ARG A 233 3.14 -23.06 -3.31
C ARG A 233 2.37 -23.38 -2.03
N PRO A 234 2.33 -24.67 -1.62
CA PRO A 234 1.80 -25.04 -0.32
C PRO A 234 2.43 -24.21 0.80
N GLY A 235 1.61 -23.77 1.74
CA GLY A 235 2.04 -22.95 2.87
C GLY A 235 2.29 -21.48 2.52
N ASP A 236 2.05 -21.04 1.28
CA ASP A 236 2.04 -19.61 0.98
C ASP A 236 0.98 -18.90 1.84
N LYS A 237 1.37 -17.78 2.45
CA LYS A 237 0.48 -16.89 3.19
C LYS A 237 0.27 -15.63 2.36
N ILE A 238 -0.95 -15.45 1.87
CA ILE A 238 -1.38 -14.32 1.04
C ILE A 238 -2.11 -13.33 1.95
N PHE A 239 -1.58 -12.13 2.06
CA PHE A 239 -2.15 -11.05 2.85
C PHE A 239 -2.44 -9.85 1.96
N VAL A 240 -3.70 -9.45 1.89
CA VAL A 240 -4.14 -8.29 1.11
C VAL A 240 -4.38 -7.12 2.06
N GLN A 241 -3.74 -5.99 1.82
CA GLN A 241 -3.82 -4.82 2.69
C GLN A 241 -3.95 -3.53 1.89
N GLN A 242 -4.56 -2.53 2.50
CA GLN A 242 -4.64 -1.20 1.91
C GLN A 242 -3.35 -0.43 2.18
N ASP A 243 -2.92 0.37 1.21
CA ASP A 243 -1.85 1.32 1.38
C ASP A 243 -2.20 2.32 2.48
N ARG A 244 -1.29 2.49 3.44
CA ARG A 244 -1.48 3.37 4.60
C ARG A 244 -0.69 4.67 4.49
N ARG A 245 0.01 4.86 3.38
CA ARG A 245 0.78 6.07 3.14
C ARG A 245 -0.15 7.28 3.12
N ALA A 246 0.32 8.36 3.72
CA ALA A 246 -0.44 9.60 3.82
C ALA A 246 0.50 10.80 3.87
N PHE A 247 0.03 11.94 3.37
CA PHE A 247 0.71 13.23 3.54
C PHE A 247 -0.13 14.15 4.43
N THR A 248 0.48 15.22 4.92
CA THR A 248 -0.21 16.25 5.71
C THR A 248 -0.36 17.50 4.86
N ALA A 249 -1.58 18.01 4.71
CA ALA A 249 -1.84 19.28 4.03
C ALA A 249 -2.13 20.39 5.04
N LEU A 250 -1.44 21.52 4.91
CA LEU A 250 -1.55 22.67 5.81
C LEU A 250 -1.48 24.00 5.05
N GLY A 251 -1.86 25.08 5.72
CA GLY A 251 -1.76 26.45 5.19
C GLY A 251 -2.97 26.86 4.36
N ALA A 252 -2.73 27.66 3.32
CA ALA A 252 -3.75 28.28 2.48
C ALA A 252 -4.31 27.33 1.40
N THR A 253 -4.65 26.11 1.79
CA THR A 253 -5.35 25.11 0.96
C THR A 253 -6.86 25.15 1.21
N GLY A 254 -7.65 24.37 0.45
CA GLY A 254 -9.08 24.23 0.70
C GLY A 254 -9.40 23.62 2.07
N THR A 255 -8.66 22.59 2.48
CA THR A 255 -8.77 21.94 3.80
C THR A 255 -7.39 21.60 4.37
N GLN A 256 -7.29 21.53 5.70
CA GLN A 256 -6.04 21.19 6.42
C GLN A 256 -6.24 19.89 7.20
N ARG A 257 -5.58 18.80 6.77
CA ARG A 257 -5.74 17.45 7.35
C ARG A 257 -4.63 16.51 6.91
N ARG A 258 -4.55 15.34 7.56
CA ARG A 258 -3.80 14.19 7.04
C ARG A 258 -4.62 13.48 5.95
N VAL A 259 -4.03 13.27 4.78
CA VAL A 259 -4.71 12.76 3.58
C VAL A 259 -4.07 11.43 3.15
N PRO A 260 -4.82 10.33 3.10
CA PRO A 260 -4.31 9.05 2.61
C PRO A 260 -4.06 9.09 1.10
N PHE A 261 -3.10 8.31 0.63
CA PHE A 261 -2.83 8.16 -0.79
C PHE A 261 -3.99 7.41 -1.45
N THR A 262 -4.41 7.87 -2.63
CA THR A 262 -5.46 7.24 -3.45
C THR A 262 -4.90 6.40 -4.59
N SER A 263 -3.58 6.40 -4.76
CA SER A 263 -2.86 5.76 -5.85
C SER A 263 -1.44 5.41 -5.47
N GLN A 264 -0.81 4.52 -6.24
CA GLN A 264 0.57 4.12 -6.01
C GLN A 264 1.56 5.31 -6.06
N LYS A 265 1.31 6.23 -6.99
CA LYS A 265 2.06 7.47 -7.23
C LYS A 265 1.12 8.65 -7.00
N LEU A 266 1.59 9.65 -6.28
CA LEU A 266 0.84 10.87 -5.99
C LEU A 266 1.76 12.06 -6.27
N SER A 267 1.36 12.93 -7.19
CA SER A 267 2.09 14.16 -7.50
C SER A 267 1.73 15.30 -6.54
N ALA A 268 2.54 16.36 -6.51
CA ALA A 268 2.25 17.55 -5.70
C ALA A 268 0.94 18.22 -6.14
N ILE A 269 0.66 18.28 -7.45
CA ILE A 269 -0.60 18.83 -7.96
C ILE A 269 -1.81 17.99 -7.54
N GLU A 270 -1.72 16.66 -7.63
CA GLU A 270 -2.81 15.78 -7.17
C GLU A 270 -3.03 15.88 -5.67
N ALA A 271 -1.95 15.96 -4.88
CA ALA A 271 -2.03 16.15 -3.43
C ALA A 271 -2.74 17.46 -3.06
N ILE A 272 -2.43 18.55 -3.74
CA ILE A 272 -3.11 19.85 -3.59
C ILE A 272 -4.58 19.75 -4.01
N ALA A 273 -4.87 19.07 -5.13
CA ALA A 273 -6.23 18.87 -5.60
C ALA A 273 -7.11 18.08 -4.61
N GLN A 274 -6.55 17.05 -3.96
CA GLN A 274 -7.26 16.23 -2.95
C GLN A 274 -7.72 17.01 -1.72
N VAL A 275 -7.16 18.19 -1.47
CA VAL A 275 -7.55 19.08 -0.37
C VAL A 275 -8.31 20.31 -0.83
N GLY A 276 -8.80 20.33 -2.07
CA GLY A 276 -9.62 21.41 -2.62
C GLY A 276 -8.82 22.51 -3.32
N GLY A 277 -7.54 22.28 -3.61
CA GLY A 277 -6.70 23.25 -4.32
C GLY A 277 -6.15 24.37 -3.44
N LEU A 278 -5.55 25.37 -4.09
CA LEU A 278 -5.13 26.62 -3.46
C LEU A 278 -6.36 27.47 -3.15
N ASN A 279 -6.40 28.08 -1.97
CA ASN A 279 -7.45 29.03 -1.65
C ASN A 279 -7.16 30.37 -2.35
N SER A 280 -7.92 30.73 -3.38
CA SER A 280 -7.68 31.93 -4.20
C SER A 280 -7.66 33.25 -3.41
N ASN A 281 -8.27 33.30 -2.21
CA ASN A 281 -8.29 34.49 -1.37
C ASN A 281 -7.10 34.58 -0.42
N LEU A 282 -6.43 33.45 -0.15
CA LEU A 282 -5.41 33.35 0.89
C LEU A 282 -4.03 32.94 0.35
N ALA A 283 -3.98 32.10 -0.68
CA ALA A 283 -2.78 31.39 -1.09
C ALA A 283 -1.79 32.26 -1.85
N ASP A 284 -0.50 32.06 -1.56
CA ASP A 284 0.61 32.47 -2.41
C ASP A 284 0.98 31.30 -3.36
N PRO A 285 0.63 31.37 -4.66
CA PRO A 285 0.96 30.31 -5.61
C PRO A 285 2.47 30.17 -5.88
N THR A 286 3.29 31.15 -5.46
CA THR A 286 4.75 31.10 -5.54
C THR A 286 5.39 30.40 -4.33
N GLY A 287 4.58 30.02 -3.34
CA GLY A 287 5.00 29.52 -2.03
C GLY A 287 4.32 28.21 -1.66
N VAL A 288 4.36 27.23 -2.56
CA VAL A 288 3.95 25.86 -2.26
C VAL A 288 5.18 25.08 -1.79
N PHE A 289 5.17 24.67 -0.53
CA PHE A 289 6.29 23.97 0.10
C PHE A 289 5.97 22.49 0.31
N ILE A 290 6.95 21.62 0.05
CA ILE A 290 6.94 20.22 0.48
C ILE A 290 8.06 20.03 1.47
N PHE A 291 7.71 19.80 2.74
CA PHE A 291 8.67 19.45 3.78
C PHE A 291 8.86 17.94 3.82
N ARG A 292 10.12 17.53 3.75
CA ARG A 292 10.52 16.12 3.67
C ARG A 292 11.88 15.91 4.29
N ASP A 293 12.05 14.78 4.96
CA ASP A 293 13.35 14.28 5.37
C ASP A 293 13.97 13.45 4.24
N GLU A 294 15.15 13.84 3.76
CA GLU A 294 15.89 13.13 2.73
C GLU A 294 17.08 12.38 3.32
N PRO A 295 17.33 11.14 2.90
CA PRO A 295 18.53 10.41 3.30
C PRO A 295 19.77 11.09 2.71
N ALA A 296 20.92 10.88 3.36
CA ALA A 296 22.19 11.52 3.01
C ALA A 296 22.57 11.32 1.54
N GLU A 297 22.28 10.15 0.94
CA GLU A 297 22.59 9.88 -0.47
C GLU A 297 21.83 10.82 -1.41
N ILE A 298 20.53 11.03 -1.17
CA ILE A 298 19.70 11.94 -1.97
C ILE A 298 20.11 13.39 -1.73
N ALA A 299 20.31 13.77 -0.47
CA ALA A 299 20.72 15.12 -0.09
C ALA A 299 22.05 15.54 -0.76
N ASN A 300 23.05 14.66 -0.68
CA ASN A 300 24.36 14.85 -1.33
C ASN A 300 24.22 14.96 -2.85
N GLY A 301 23.42 14.09 -3.49
CA GLY A 301 23.17 14.15 -4.94
C GLY A 301 22.45 15.41 -5.42
N LEU A 302 21.45 15.87 -4.66
CA LEU A 302 20.71 17.10 -4.94
C LEU A 302 21.59 18.34 -4.82
N LEU A 303 22.37 18.42 -3.74
CA LEU A 303 23.18 19.59 -3.41
C LEU A 303 24.59 19.56 -4.05
N GLY A 304 24.98 18.46 -4.70
CA GLY A 304 26.33 18.28 -5.24
C GLY A 304 27.40 18.20 -4.14
N ARG A 305 27.05 17.61 -3.00
CA ARG A 305 27.90 17.45 -1.81
C ARG A 305 28.24 15.98 -1.58
N THR A 306 29.18 15.72 -0.68
CA THR A 306 29.56 14.35 -0.26
C THR A 306 29.73 14.21 1.25
N ASP A 307 29.53 15.30 2.00
CA ASP A 307 29.83 15.40 3.42
C ASP A 307 28.61 15.22 4.33
N LEU A 308 27.39 15.28 3.76
CA LEU A 308 26.16 15.13 4.54
C LEU A 308 26.01 13.69 5.04
N LYS A 309 25.60 13.54 6.30
CA LYS A 309 25.40 12.25 6.98
C LYS A 309 24.06 12.24 7.70
N GLY A 310 23.40 11.09 7.73
CA GLY A 310 22.09 10.94 8.36
C GLY A 310 20.98 11.68 7.60
N SER A 311 19.79 11.71 8.19
CA SER A 311 18.61 12.34 7.60
C SER A 311 18.76 13.85 7.59
N GLN A 312 18.42 14.49 6.46
CA GLN A 312 18.51 15.92 6.25
C GLN A 312 17.11 16.48 6.00
N ARG A 313 16.76 17.59 6.66
CA ARG A 313 15.47 18.27 6.46
C ARG A 313 15.51 19.08 5.18
N PHE A 314 14.55 18.86 4.29
CA PHE A 314 14.37 19.62 3.05
C PHE A 314 13.02 20.34 3.06
N ALA A 315 13.02 21.56 2.54
CA ALA A 315 11.85 22.31 2.15
C ALA A 315 11.94 22.57 0.64
N TYR A 316 11.21 21.76 -0.13
CA TYR A 316 11.11 21.94 -1.58
C TYR A 316 10.12 23.05 -1.89
N VAL A 317 10.49 23.99 -2.75
CA VAL A 317 9.63 25.13 -3.11
C VAL A 317 9.18 24.96 -4.55
N LEU A 318 7.87 24.88 -4.73
CA LEU A 318 7.21 24.84 -6.02
C LEU A 318 6.54 26.20 -6.28
N ASP A 319 6.94 26.84 -7.37
CA ASP A 319 6.31 28.06 -7.86
C ASP A 319 5.36 27.71 -9.00
N LEU A 320 4.05 27.78 -8.74
CA LEU A 320 3.02 27.45 -9.73
C LEU A 320 2.76 28.58 -10.74
N THR A 321 3.39 29.75 -10.56
CA THR A 321 3.27 30.89 -11.47
C THR A 321 4.31 30.88 -12.59
N GLU A 322 5.38 30.10 -12.43
CA GLU A 322 6.38 29.92 -13.48
C GLU A 322 5.81 29.16 -14.69
N PRO A 323 6.30 29.41 -15.92
CA PRO A 323 5.81 28.75 -17.13
C PRO A 323 5.76 27.21 -17.05
N ASN A 324 6.74 26.61 -16.37
CA ASN A 324 6.83 25.16 -16.17
C ASN A 324 6.38 24.70 -14.78
N GLY A 325 5.92 25.61 -13.92
CA GLY A 325 5.60 25.33 -12.51
C GLY A 325 4.56 24.23 -12.33
N MET A 326 3.49 24.27 -13.13
CA MET A 326 2.45 23.23 -13.10
C MET A 326 2.95 21.87 -13.59
N PHE A 327 3.85 21.84 -14.59
CA PHE A 327 4.46 20.60 -15.08
C PHE A 327 5.40 20.00 -14.02
N LEU A 328 6.25 20.83 -13.42
CA LEU A 328 7.13 20.43 -12.31
C LEU A 328 6.32 19.89 -11.13
N GLY A 329 5.19 20.52 -10.80
CA GLY A 329 4.29 20.05 -9.74
C GLY A 329 3.64 18.69 -10.04
N ARG A 330 3.31 18.42 -11.30
CA ARG A 330 2.79 17.12 -11.74
C ARG A 330 3.88 16.03 -11.67
N ASP A 331 5.12 16.40 -11.98
CA ASP A 331 6.21 15.43 -12.06
C ASP A 331 6.90 15.21 -10.70
N PHE A 332 6.73 16.13 -9.75
CA PHE A 332 7.21 16.00 -8.37
C PHE A 332 6.30 15.06 -7.55
N MET A 333 6.84 13.89 -7.20
CA MET A 333 6.12 12.88 -6.42
C MET A 333 6.14 13.18 -4.91
N ILE A 334 4.98 13.13 -4.28
CA ILE A 334 4.77 13.14 -2.84
C ILE A 334 5.05 11.74 -2.27
N ARG A 335 5.67 11.72 -1.09
CA ARG A 335 6.04 10.52 -0.33
C ARG A 335 5.26 10.43 0.97
N ASP A 336 5.29 9.24 1.55
CA ASP A 336 4.67 9.01 2.86
C ASP A 336 5.29 9.93 3.92
N GLY A 337 4.44 10.55 4.74
CA GLY A 337 4.87 11.47 5.80
C GLY A 337 5.20 12.88 5.35
N ASP A 338 5.18 13.19 4.05
CA ASP A 338 5.42 14.54 3.55
C ASP A 338 4.42 15.54 4.12
N THR A 339 4.86 16.78 4.31
CA THR A 339 3.96 17.91 4.60
C THR A 339 3.90 18.86 3.41
N VAL A 340 2.73 18.97 2.80
CA VAL A 340 2.42 19.95 1.76
C VAL A 340 1.85 21.19 2.44
N TYR A 341 2.57 22.31 2.34
CA TYR A 341 2.24 23.56 3.00
C TYR A 341 2.15 24.69 2.00
N VAL A 342 1.02 25.40 1.96
CA VAL A 342 0.84 26.58 1.09
C VAL A 342 0.89 27.84 1.93
N THR A 343 1.82 28.75 1.64
CA THR A 343 1.93 30.02 2.37
C THR A 343 0.78 30.97 2.06
N GLU A 344 0.46 31.87 2.98
CA GLU A 344 -0.46 32.98 2.71
C GLU A 344 0.21 34.06 1.86
N ALA A 345 -0.54 34.66 0.92
CA ALA A 345 -0.08 35.77 0.11
C ALA A 345 0.18 37.03 0.97
N PRO A 346 1.18 37.86 0.65
CA PRO A 346 1.51 39.04 1.46
C PRO A 346 0.35 40.00 1.73
N PHE A 347 -0.56 40.18 0.77
CA PHE A 347 -1.71 41.08 0.90
C PHE A 347 -2.75 40.59 1.94
N VAL A 348 -2.79 39.29 2.22
CA VAL A 348 -3.73 38.69 3.18
C VAL A 348 -3.41 39.18 4.60
N GLN A 349 -2.12 39.30 4.91
CA GLN A 349 -1.66 39.82 6.19
C GLN A 349 -2.10 41.27 6.36
N TRP A 350 -2.00 42.09 5.30
CA TRP A 350 -2.47 43.47 5.30
C TRP A 350 -3.99 43.59 5.52
N ASN A 351 -4.79 42.78 4.83
CA ASN A 351 -6.25 42.77 5.01
C ASN A 351 -6.65 42.34 6.42
N LYS A 352 -5.94 41.37 7.02
CA LYS A 352 -6.14 40.99 8.43
C LYS A 352 -5.79 42.15 9.38
N THR A 353 -4.71 42.90 9.13
CA THR A 353 -4.36 44.11 9.90
C THR A 353 -5.48 45.14 9.85
N LEU A 354 -5.98 45.46 8.65
CA LEU A 354 -7.08 46.40 8.47
C LEU A 354 -8.35 45.93 9.17
N GLY A 355 -8.65 44.63 9.12
CA GLY A 355 -9.80 44.04 9.81
C GLY A 355 -9.71 44.09 11.35
N VAL A 356 -8.50 44.04 11.92
CA VAL A 356 -8.27 44.24 13.36
C VAL A 356 -8.41 45.72 13.72
N LEU A 357 -7.85 46.62 12.91
CA LEU A 357 -7.96 48.08 13.12
C LEU A 357 -9.41 48.56 13.02
N ASN A 358 -10.16 48.10 12.02
CA ASN A 358 -11.57 48.47 11.85
C ASN A 358 -12.45 47.95 12.99
N ARG A 359 -12.17 46.77 13.55
CA ARG A 359 -12.83 46.28 14.76
C ARG A 359 -12.50 47.14 15.98
N GLY A 360 -11.24 47.52 16.15
CA GLY A 360 -10.84 48.46 17.21
C GLY A 360 -11.53 49.82 17.11
N ILE A 361 -11.70 50.35 15.89
CA ILE A 361 -12.44 51.60 15.65
C ILE A 361 -13.93 51.43 15.93
N ALA A 362 -14.55 50.31 15.54
CA ALA A 362 -15.95 50.01 15.81
C ALA A 362 -16.25 49.82 17.31
N THR A 363 -15.31 49.23 18.07
CA THR A 363 -15.39 49.17 19.54
C THR A 363 -15.16 50.53 20.18
N GLY A 364 -14.22 51.34 19.67
CA GLY A 364 -13.97 52.69 20.16
C GLY A 364 -15.12 53.68 19.89
N SER A 365 -15.82 53.54 18.76
CA SER A 365 -17.02 54.33 18.46
C SER A 365 -18.21 53.90 19.30
N SER A 366 -18.38 52.60 19.57
CA SER A 366 -19.44 52.11 20.48
C SER A 366 -19.19 52.49 21.95
N VAL A 367 -17.94 52.53 22.42
CA VAL A 367 -17.63 53.07 23.77
C VAL A 367 -17.93 54.57 23.86
N LYS A 368 -17.61 55.36 22.83
CA LYS A 368 -17.99 56.79 22.81
C LYS A 368 -19.50 57.01 22.86
N THR A 369 -20.28 56.16 22.19
CA THR A 369 -21.75 56.21 22.23
C THR A 369 -22.31 55.81 23.60
N VAL A 370 -21.59 54.99 24.37
CA VAL A 370 -22.03 54.52 25.71
C VAL A 370 -21.53 55.44 26.86
N THR A 371 -20.38 56.09 26.73
CA THR A 371 -19.81 56.95 27.80
C THR A 371 -20.20 58.43 27.72
N GLY A 372 -20.99 58.85 26.72
CA GLY A 372 -21.60 60.18 26.69
C GLY A 372 -20.64 61.35 26.91
N LEU A 373 -19.54 61.39 26.15
CA LEU A 373 -18.67 62.56 25.98
C LEU A 373 -18.39 62.81 24.49
#